data_AF-A0A8H3B8X4-F1
#
_entry.id   AF-A0A8H3B8X4-F1
#
_cell.length_a   1.000
_cell.length_b   1.000
_cell.length_c   1.000
_cell.angle_alpha   90.00
_cell.angle_beta   90.00
_cell.angle_gamma   90.00
#
_symmetry.space_group_name_H-M   'P 1'
#
loop_
_entity.id
_entity.type
_entity.pdbx_description
1 polymer ?
#
loop_
_entity_poly.entity_id
_entity_poly.type
_entity_poly.pdbx_seq_one_letter_code
_entity_poly.pdbx_strand_id
1 'polypeptide(L)'
;MIALRYFMILALSALTIAIPTLVETPDLSKRTIGGATAADCNGIRFTSDEVQIAAQAAASRINNHTQVGRSRYPHKFNNREGFNFLPNCAAPFFEFPIFSDKVYTGGENNNEKPGADRVVVGSVTGEDATFC
;
A
#
# COMPACT_ATOMS: atom_id res chain seq x y z
N MET A 1 41.69 -60.64 19.33
CA MET A 1 41.90 -60.01 18.00
C MET A 1 40.68 -59.16 17.70
N ILE A 2 40.88 -57.84 17.66
CA ILE A 2 39.83 -56.81 17.55
C ILE A 2 39.46 -56.66 16.07
N ALA A 3 38.21 -56.93 15.69
CA ALA A 3 37.70 -56.63 14.35
C ALA A 3 36.77 -55.41 14.44
N LEU A 4 37.35 -54.25 14.19
CA LEU A 4 36.70 -52.94 14.14
C LEU A 4 35.74 -52.91 12.94
N ARG A 5 34.43 -52.96 13.22
CA ARG A 5 33.38 -52.76 12.21
C ARG A 5 33.15 -51.26 12.03
N TYR A 6 33.61 -50.72 10.91
CA TYR A 6 33.38 -49.33 10.53
C TYR A 6 31.92 -49.13 10.09
N PHE A 7 31.11 -48.51 10.95
CA PHE A 7 29.83 -47.92 10.55
C PHE A 7 30.10 -46.50 10.06
N MET A 8 30.22 -46.32 8.74
CA MET A 8 30.22 -45.00 8.11
C MET A 8 28.75 -44.52 8.02
N ILE A 9 28.35 -43.64 8.94
CA ILE A 9 27.06 -42.95 8.88
C ILE A 9 27.29 -41.65 8.10
N LEU A 10 26.89 -41.62 6.82
CA LEU A 10 26.80 -40.37 6.06
C LEU A 10 25.61 -39.56 6.61
N ALA A 11 25.89 -38.54 7.41
CA ALA A 11 24.91 -37.51 7.76
C ALA A 11 24.75 -36.56 6.56
N LEU A 12 23.69 -36.74 5.77
CA LEU A 12 23.28 -35.79 4.75
C LEU A 12 22.58 -34.61 5.44
N SER A 13 23.37 -33.59 5.80
CA SER A 13 22.84 -32.31 6.25
C SER A 13 22.16 -31.60 5.07
N ALA A 14 20.83 -31.64 5.01
CA ALA A 14 20.05 -30.86 4.06
C ALA A 14 20.23 -29.36 4.38
N LEU A 15 21.06 -28.67 3.61
CA LEU A 15 21.13 -27.21 3.62
C LEU A 15 19.83 -26.68 3.00
N THR A 16 18.90 -26.24 3.84
CA THR A 16 17.72 -25.51 3.39
C THR A 16 18.17 -24.16 2.86
N ILE A 17 18.23 -24.01 1.54
CA ILE A 17 18.48 -22.72 0.90
C ILE A 17 17.21 -21.89 1.11
N ALA A 18 17.27 -20.89 1.99
CA ALA A 18 16.23 -19.89 2.10
C ALA A 18 16.23 -19.09 0.78
N ILE A 19 15.26 -19.35 -0.09
CA ILE A 19 15.03 -18.55 -1.29
C ILE A 19 14.49 -17.21 -0.78
N PRO A 20 15.18 -16.07 -0.99
CA PRO A 20 14.59 -14.79 -0.68
C PRO A 20 13.34 -14.64 -1.54
N THR A 21 12.17 -14.57 -0.89
CA THR A 21 10.93 -14.23 -1.56
C THR A 21 11.12 -12.86 -2.20
N LEU A 22 11.06 -12.80 -3.52
CA LEU A 22 10.90 -11.55 -4.25
C LEU A 22 9.62 -10.91 -3.73
N VAL A 23 9.76 -9.91 -2.86
CA VAL A 23 8.64 -9.02 -2.53
C VAL A 23 8.41 -8.21 -3.79
N GLU A 24 7.41 -8.60 -4.60
CA GLU A 24 6.89 -7.74 -5.65
C GLU A 24 6.37 -6.47 -4.98
N THR A 25 7.22 -5.45 -4.90
CA THR A 25 6.75 -4.08 -4.73
C THR A 25 5.98 -3.77 -6.02
N PRO A 26 4.65 -3.58 -5.97
CA PRO A 26 3.91 -3.21 -7.16
C PRO A 26 4.56 -1.94 -7.74
N ASP A 27 4.96 -1.99 -9.01
CA ASP A 27 5.52 -0.86 -9.74
C ASP A 27 4.41 0.18 -9.93
N LEU A 28 4.22 0.99 -8.90
CA LEU A 28 3.29 2.10 -8.91
C LEU A 28 4.02 3.27 -9.57
N SER A 29 3.71 3.50 -10.85
CA SER A 29 4.18 4.70 -11.54
C SER A 29 3.72 5.93 -10.78
N LYS A 30 4.65 6.85 -10.50
CA LYS A 30 4.37 8.12 -9.82
C LYS A 30 3.37 8.93 -10.64
N ARG A 31 2.31 9.44 -10.00
CA ARG A 31 1.24 10.24 -10.60
C ARG A 31 1.30 11.70 -10.15
N THR A 32 0.73 12.63 -10.90
CA THR A 32 0.61 14.02 -10.44
C THR A 32 -0.58 14.13 -9.49
N ILE A 33 -0.38 14.65 -8.28
CA ILE A 33 -1.47 14.96 -7.36
C ILE A 33 -1.49 16.46 -7.11
N GLY A 34 -2.65 17.08 -7.37
CA GLY A 34 -2.89 18.48 -7.03
C GLY A 34 -3.38 18.63 -5.59
N GLY A 35 -2.85 19.63 -4.87
CA GLY A 35 -3.44 20.11 -3.61
C GLY A 35 -3.11 19.30 -2.35
N ALA A 36 -2.19 18.32 -2.41
CA ALA A 36 -1.76 17.60 -1.21
C ALA A 36 -1.12 18.54 -0.18
N THR A 37 -1.57 18.47 1.07
CA THR A 37 -1.08 19.27 2.19
C THR A 37 -0.92 18.38 3.42
N ALA A 38 -0.13 18.83 4.41
CA ALA A 38 0.02 18.12 5.67
C ALA A 38 -1.33 18.04 6.43
N ALA A 39 -1.53 16.97 7.20
CA ALA A 39 -2.78 16.71 7.90
C ALA A 39 -2.54 16.28 9.36
N ASP A 40 -3.47 16.61 10.24
CA ASP A 40 -3.52 16.12 11.64
C ASP A 40 -4.80 15.30 11.82
N CYS A 41 -4.64 13.98 11.92
CA CYS A 41 -5.72 13.04 12.12
C CYS A 41 -5.74 12.61 13.59
N ASN A 42 -6.44 13.39 14.42
CA ASN A 42 -6.61 13.12 15.85
C ASN A 42 -5.27 12.93 16.60
N GLY A 43 -4.29 13.80 16.33
CA GLY A 43 -2.97 13.79 16.94
C GLY A 43 -1.91 13.01 16.16
N ILE A 44 -2.31 12.26 15.12
CA ILE A 44 -1.38 11.66 14.16
C ILE A 44 -1.09 12.70 13.07
N ARG A 45 0.14 13.19 13.01
CA ARG A 45 0.56 14.18 12.01
C ARG A 45 1.15 13.49 10.80
N PHE A 46 0.58 13.79 9.64
CA PHE A 46 1.10 13.39 8.35
C PHE A 46 1.76 14.57 7.64
N THR A 47 2.94 14.36 7.11
CA THR A 47 3.60 15.36 6.26
C THR A 47 2.86 15.49 4.92
N SER A 48 3.08 16.61 4.21
CA SER A 48 2.56 16.77 2.85
C SER A 48 3.08 15.67 1.92
N ASP A 49 4.30 15.19 2.15
CA ASP A 49 4.92 14.13 1.35
C ASP A 49 4.25 12.78 1.60
N GLU A 50 3.91 12.44 2.84
CA GLU A 50 3.14 11.23 3.15
C GLU A 50 1.76 11.24 2.51
N VAL A 51 1.06 12.38 2.59
CA VAL A 51 -0.25 12.57 1.93
C VAL A 51 -0.12 12.46 0.41
N GLN A 52 0.90 13.10 -0.17
CA GLN A 52 1.21 13.04 -1.59
C GLN A 52 1.48 11.61 -2.04
N ILE A 53 2.32 10.86 -1.32
CA ILE A 53 2.71 9.49 -1.66
C ILE A 53 1.51 8.53 -1.56
N ALA A 54 0.68 8.66 -0.53
CA ALA A 54 -0.53 7.85 -0.39
C ALA A 54 -1.54 8.14 -1.52
N ALA A 55 -1.74 9.42 -1.87
CA ALA A 55 -2.60 9.83 -2.97
C ALA A 55 -2.07 9.35 -4.33
N GLN A 56 -0.75 9.38 -4.55
CA GLN A 56 -0.09 8.83 -5.74
C GLN A 56 -0.31 7.32 -5.86
N ALA A 57 -0.17 6.59 -4.75
CA ALA A 57 -0.43 5.16 -4.73
C ALA A 57 -1.89 4.84 -5.08
N ALA A 58 -2.85 5.62 -4.55
CA ALA A 58 -4.26 5.50 -4.90
C ALA A 58 -4.49 5.74 -6.41
N ALA A 59 -4.03 6.88 -6.93
CA ALA A 59 -4.19 7.24 -8.34
C ALA A 59 -3.56 6.22 -9.29
N SER A 60 -2.36 5.74 -8.97
CA SER A 60 -1.65 4.73 -9.77
C SER A 60 -2.43 3.42 -9.83
N ARG A 61 -3.00 2.99 -8.70
CA ARG A 61 -3.85 1.79 -8.62
C ARG A 61 -5.17 1.93 -9.36
N ILE A 62 -5.82 3.10 -9.30
CA ILE A 62 -7.04 3.39 -10.06
C ILE A 62 -6.76 3.27 -11.56
N ASN A 63 -5.68 3.90 -12.05
CA ASN A 63 -5.28 3.82 -13.45
C ASN A 63 -4.96 2.38 -13.89
N ASN A 64 -4.25 1.64 -13.04
CA ASN A 64 -3.83 0.27 -13.38
C ASN A 64 -4.93 -0.76 -13.11
N HIS A 65 -6.11 -0.35 -12.66
CA HIS A 65 -7.22 -1.23 -12.26
C HIS A 65 -6.82 -2.31 -11.24
N THR A 66 -5.93 -1.97 -10.30
CA THR A 66 -5.45 -2.90 -9.25
C THR A 66 -5.94 -2.48 -7.87
N GLN A 67 -6.02 -3.43 -6.94
CA GLN A 67 -6.42 -3.20 -5.55
C GLN A 67 -5.59 -4.07 -4.59
N VAL A 68 -5.49 -3.64 -3.34
CA VAL A 68 -4.74 -4.31 -2.27
C VAL A 68 -5.54 -4.42 -0.98
N GLY A 69 -5.17 -5.40 -0.16
CA GLY A 69 -5.80 -5.66 1.12
C GLY A 69 -7.19 -6.29 0.98
N ARG A 70 -7.69 -6.84 2.09
CA ARG A 70 -9.01 -7.51 2.12
C ARG A 70 -10.17 -6.60 1.73
N SER A 71 -10.07 -5.32 2.08
CA SER A 71 -11.08 -4.30 1.72
C SER A 71 -10.92 -3.75 0.30
N ARG A 72 -9.92 -4.21 -0.45
CA ARG A 72 -9.69 -3.88 -1.87
C ARG A 72 -9.48 -2.37 -2.11
N TYR A 73 -8.47 -1.79 -1.48
CA TYR A 73 -8.10 -0.39 -1.69
C TYR A 73 -7.27 -0.17 -2.96
N PRO A 74 -7.41 0.96 -3.66
CA PRO A 74 -8.41 2.00 -3.42
C PRO A 74 -9.81 1.51 -3.83
N HIS A 75 -10.83 2.01 -3.15
CA HIS A 75 -12.23 1.77 -3.52
C HIS A 75 -13.03 3.06 -3.40
N LYS A 76 -14.24 3.02 -3.97
CA LYS A 76 -15.13 4.17 -4.02
C LYS A 76 -15.43 4.70 -2.62
N PHE A 77 -15.18 5.98 -2.43
CA PHE A 77 -15.63 6.77 -1.29
C PHE A 77 -16.97 7.43 -1.65
N ASN A 78 -18.03 7.13 -0.89
CA ASN A 78 -19.38 7.59 -1.21
C ASN A 78 -19.74 8.95 -0.59
N ASN A 79 -18.90 9.49 0.30
CA ASN A 79 -19.13 10.74 1.01
C ASN A 79 -20.52 10.83 1.67
N ARG A 80 -20.92 9.79 2.40
CA ARG A 80 -22.23 9.76 3.09
C ARG A 80 -22.24 10.67 4.32
N GLU A 81 -21.05 10.98 4.81
CA GLU A 81 -20.73 11.88 5.90
C GLU A 81 -20.96 13.35 5.52
N GLY A 82 -20.96 13.67 4.21
CA GLY A 82 -21.25 15.02 3.72
C GLY A 82 -20.07 15.98 3.79
N PHE A 83 -18.84 15.51 3.58
CA PHE A 83 -17.67 16.38 3.44
C PHE A 83 -17.79 17.30 2.23
N ASN A 84 -17.37 18.55 2.40
CA ASN A 84 -17.29 19.52 1.31
C ASN A 84 -15.87 19.53 0.76
N PHE A 85 -15.67 18.86 -0.38
CA PHE A 85 -14.39 18.89 -1.09
C PHE A 85 -14.23 20.20 -1.87
N LEU A 86 -12.97 20.58 -2.12
CA LEU A 86 -12.64 21.77 -2.90
C LEU A 86 -13.20 21.64 -4.34
N PRO A 87 -13.56 22.76 -5.01
CA PRO A 87 -14.22 22.73 -6.31
C PRO A 87 -13.44 22.04 -7.43
N ASN A 88 -12.11 21.95 -7.32
CA ASN A 88 -11.24 21.26 -8.27
C ASN A 88 -11.18 19.74 -8.03
N CYS A 89 -11.81 19.23 -6.97
CA CYS A 89 -11.99 17.81 -6.71
C CYS A 89 -13.42 17.37 -7.08
N ALA A 90 -13.54 16.61 -8.16
CA ALA A 90 -14.80 16.09 -8.69
C ALA A 90 -14.90 14.56 -8.50
N ALA A 91 -16.13 14.08 -8.34
CA ALA A 91 -16.41 12.65 -8.28
C ALA A 91 -16.08 11.95 -9.62
N PRO A 92 -15.81 10.63 -9.63
CA PRO A 92 -15.86 9.69 -8.51
C PRO A 92 -14.71 9.90 -7.51
N PHE A 93 -15.01 9.74 -6.22
CA PHE A 93 -14.03 9.77 -5.14
C PHE A 93 -13.60 8.37 -4.75
N PHE A 94 -12.33 8.24 -4.36
CA PHE A 94 -11.74 6.99 -3.88
C PHE A 94 -10.96 7.23 -2.60
N GLU A 95 -11.03 6.29 -1.66
CA GLU A 95 -10.25 6.33 -0.42
C GLU A 95 -9.07 5.34 -0.47
N PHE A 96 -7.98 5.71 0.19
CA PHE A 96 -6.80 4.85 0.35
C PHE A 96 -6.13 5.07 1.72
N PRO A 97 -5.63 4.02 2.39
CA PRO A 97 -4.96 4.15 3.69
C PRO A 97 -3.67 4.96 3.62
N ILE A 98 -3.41 5.75 4.67
CA ILE A 98 -2.17 6.52 4.86
C ILE A 98 -1.43 6.08 6.12
N PHE A 99 -0.09 6.12 6.09
CA PHE A 99 0.81 5.81 7.19
C PHE A 99 2.03 6.77 7.14
N SER A 100 2.65 7.04 8.30
CA SER A 100 3.71 8.05 8.40
C SER A 100 5.04 7.70 7.73
N ASP A 101 5.27 6.46 7.31
CA ASP A 101 6.58 6.05 6.73
C ASP A 101 6.46 4.92 5.70
N LYS A 102 5.24 4.67 5.19
CA LYS A 102 5.04 3.58 4.22
C LYS A 102 3.79 3.81 3.37
N VAL A 103 3.80 3.18 2.21
CA VAL A 103 2.59 2.98 1.40
C VAL A 103 1.89 1.71 1.85
N TYR A 104 0.58 1.77 2.01
CA TYR A 104 -0.21 0.57 2.29
C TYR A 104 -0.13 -0.42 1.13
N THR A 105 0.25 -1.67 1.41
CA THR A 105 0.37 -2.73 0.39
C THR A 105 -0.65 -3.83 0.57
N GLY A 106 -1.43 -3.80 1.66
CA GLY A 106 -2.26 -4.93 2.08
C GLY A 106 -1.46 -5.99 2.83
N GLY A 107 -0.14 -5.92 2.84
CA GLY A 107 0.75 -6.89 3.46
C GLY A 107 0.64 -8.30 2.88
N GLU A 108 1.42 -9.21 3.45
CA GLU A 108 1.42 -10.61 3.05
C GLU A 108 0.02 -11.22 3.22
N ASN A 109 -0.44 -11.94 2.19
CA ASN A 109 -1.77 -12.56 2.16
C ASN A 109 -2.92 -11.59 2.46
N ASN A 110 -2.75 -10.29 2.15
CA ASN A 110 -3.74 -9.24 2.40
C ASN A 110 -4.10 -9.04 3.90
N ASN A 111 -3.18 -9.35 4.82
CA ASN A 111 -3.44 -9.33 6.27
C ASN A 111 -3.05 -8.03 6.99
N GLU A 112 -2.48 -7.04 6.29
CA GLU A 112 -2.19 -5.74 6.88
C GLU A 112 -3.48 -4.96 7.16
N LYS A 113 -3.64 -4.50 8.40
CA LYS A 113 -4.75 -3.65 8.80
C LYS A 113 -4.56 -2.25 8.20
N PRO A 114 -5.59 -1.66 7.55
CA PRO A 114 -5.48 -0.34 6.92
C PRO A 114 -5.40 0.85 7.89
N GLY A 115 -5.43 0.64 9.21
CA GLY A 115 -5.57 1.74 10.16
C GLY A 115 -6.90 2.50 10.03
N ALA A 116 -7.02 3.68 10.64
CA ALA A 116 -8.22 4.51 10.63
C ALA A 116 -8.18 5.62 9.56
N ASP A 117 -6.98 6.12 9.25
CA ASP A 117 -6.81 7.33 8.45
C ASP A 117 -6.76 7.03 6.95
N ARG A 118 -7.34 7.94 6.14
CA ARG A 118 -7.47 7.79 4.69
C ARG A 118 -7.12 9.10 4.00
N VAL A 119 -6.47 9.00 2.85
CA VAL A 119 -6.55 10.07 1.83
C VAL A 119 -7.75 9.82 0.94
N VAL A 120 -8.40 10.89 0.47
CA VAL A 120 -9.41 10.80 -0.59
C VAL A 120 -8.83 11.44 -1.85
N VAL A 121 -9.08 10.80 -3.00
CA VAL A 121 -8.70 11.33 -4.31
C VAL A 121 -9.91 11.39 -5.23
N GLY A 122 -9.92 12.39 -6.08
CA GLY A 122 -10.95 12.65 -7.09
C GLY A 122 -10.34 13.30 -8.32
N SER A 123 -11.19 13.73 -9.26
CA SER A 123 -10.76 14.33 -10.54
C SER A 123 -9.69 13.49 -11.25
N VAL A 124 -9.84 12.16 -11.22
CA VAL A 124 -8.83 11.26 -11.80
C VAL A 124 -8.93 11.30 -13.33
N THR A 125 -7.90 11.82 -13.98
CA THR A 125 -7.82 11.98 -15.44
C THR A 125 -6.46 11.54 -15.95
N GLY A 126 -6.42 10.40 -16.63
CA GLY A 126 -5.16 9.83 -17.11
C GLY A 126 -4.17 9.62 -15.95
N GLU A 127 -3.08 10.37 -15.96
CA GLU A 127 -2.02 10.27 -14.95
C GLU A 127 -2.18 11.21 -13.76
N ASP A 128 -3.21 12.05 -13.78
CA ASP A 128 -3.42 13.12 -12.81
C ASP A 128 -4.60 12.80 -11.90
N ALA A 129 -4.51 13.23 -10.64
CA ALA A 129 -5.61 13.23 -9.69
C ALA A 129 -5.52 14.44 -8.75
N THR A 130 -6.59 14.71 -8.02
CA THR A 130 -6.63 15.77 -7.00
C THR A 130 -6.79 15.15 -5.62
N PHE A 131 -6.04 15.65 -4.64
CA PHE A 131 -6.27 15.34 -3.23
C PHE A 131 -7.52 16.07 -2.73
N CYS A 132 -8.37 15.31 -2.06
CA CYS A 132 -9.65 15.71 -1.51
C CYS A 132 -9.67 15.28 -0.03
#